data_AF-A0A484NNC0-F1
#
_entry.id   AF-A0A484NNC0-F1
#
_cell.length_a   1.000
_cell.length_b   1.000
_cell.length_c   1.000
_cell.angle_alpha   90.00
_cell.angle_beta   90.00
_cell.angle_gamma   90.00
#
_symmetry.space_group_name_H-M   'P 1'
#
loop_
_entity.id
_entity.type
_entity.pdbx_description
1 polymer ?
#
loop_
_entity_poly.entity_id
_entity_poly.type
_entity_poly.pdbx_seq_one_letter_code
_entity_poly.pdbx_strand_id
1 'polypeptide(L)'
;MAVLTYQQLHFILFPFMAQGHMIPMIDIAKLLSHRGVRVTVLLTPHNAARVGPVVSRAQESGLPVQVHLLDFPCAEAGLPSGCENFDLLPSFDLAMKFFDATKMLRPQVERLLREGLKPSPSCIIADMCFPWATDLARELHIPRIVFHGMCCFSLLCEHNLVRWPELEKVESDSEYFEVPGVPDKIEMTKAQVTHMVNPRSKEWSELCGEIIEAEENAYGILVNSFEELEPEYIKEFKKAKGKYVWTIGPVSLCNKVGPDKGERGNKASIDLDQCLNWLNSMGPASVLFVCLGSLSRLPTPQMVELGLALKASKRPFIWVIRHLSKEFQDFLEQEKYEEGVKGQGLIIHGWSPQVLILSHPSVGAFMTHCGWNSTLEGIASGVPLLTLPLFAEQFLNEKLAVNVLKVGVRVGMESPIVFGEEEMAGVQVSRDKIVAAVEEAFGGGREGEMRRKRAKALREAARRAVEEGGSSHLNMAKLIQDVGEETKALKSSA
;
A
#
# COMPACT_ATOMS: atom_id res chain seq x y z
N MET A 1 29.75 7.67 21.86
CA MET A 1 28.67 6.74 21.43
C MET A 1 28.75 5.50 22.28
N ALA A 2 27.88 5.37 23.29
CA ALA A 2 27.75 4.13 24.04
C ALA A 2 26.95 3.16 23.18
N VAL A 3 27.59 2.09 22.71
CA VAL A 3 26.89 0.97 22.07
C VAL A 3 26.04 0.33 23.16
N LEU A 4 24.73 0.59 23.14
CA LEU A 4 23.79 -0.14 23.99
C LEU A 4 23.86 -1.61 23.57
N THR A 5 24.50 -2.45 24.39
CA THR A 5 24.54 -3.90 24.21
C THR A 5 23.16 -4.48 24.54
N TYR A 6 22.19 -4.28 23.65
CA TYR A 6 21.01 -5.12 23.63
C TYR A 6 21.44 -6.52 23.19
N GLN A 7 20.93 -7.57 23.86
CA GLN A 7 20.91 -8.91 23.28
C GLN A 7 20.39 -8.77 21.84
N GLN A 8 21.07 -9.35 20.85
CA GLN A 8 20.75 -9.13 19.43
C GLN A 8 19.27 -9.43 19.19
N LEU A 9 18.46 -8.38 18.96
CA LEU A 9 17.03 -8.50 18.73
C LEU A 9 16.78 -9.19 17.39
N HIS A 10 15.75 -10.02 17.35
CA HIS A 10 15.35 -10.76 16.16
C HIS A 10 13.88 -10.53 15.84
N PHE A 11 13.62 -9.80 14.76
CA PHE A 11 12.27 -9.42 14.35
C PHE A 11 11.80 -10.35 13.23
N ILE A 12 10.57 -10.83 13.37
CA ILE A 12 9.90 -11.61 12.34
C ILE A 12 8.93 -10.70 11.62
N LEU A 13 9.05 -10.61 10.29
CA LEU A 13 8.12 -9.87 9.46
C LEU A 13 7.30 -10.87 8.66
N PHE A 14 5.99 -10.82 8.83
CA PHE A 14 5.06 -11.71 8.15
C PHE A 14 4.03 -10.90 7.36
N PRO A 15 4.34 -10.55 6.10
CA PRO A 15 3.43 -9.79 5.24
C PRO A 15 2.31 -10.66 4.68
N PHE A 16 1.14 -10.08 4.47
CA PHE A 16 0.12 -10.71 3.65
C PHE A 16 0.64 -10.86 2.22
N MET A 17 0.27 -11.96 1.55
CA MET A 17 0.74 -12.31 0.21
C MET A 17 0.07 -11.45 -0.88
N ALA A 18 0.24 -10.13 -0.78
CA ALA A 18 -0.19 -9.13 -1.74
C ALA A 18 0.90 -8.05 -1.85
N GLN A 19 1.13 -7.52 -3.05
CA GLN A 19 2.24 -6.57 -3.30
C GLN A 19 2.17 -5.32 -2.41
N GLY A 20 0.95 -4.84 -2.14
CA GLY A 20 0.74 -3.69 -1.24
C GLY A 20 1.23 -3.90 0.19
N HIS A 21 1.43 -5.14 0.63
CA HIS A 21 1.84 -5.50 1.99
C HIS A 21 3.29 -5.97 2.02
N MET A 22 3.65 -6.86 1.09
CA MET A 22 5.00 -7.42 1.00
C MET A 22 6.06 -6.35 0.75
N ILE A 23 5.83 -5.46 -0.23
CA ILE A 23 6.84 -4.47 -0.63
C ILE A 23 7.21 -3.53 0.53
N PRO A 24 6.27 -2.84 1.21
CA PRO A 24 6.64 -2.00 2.34
C PRO A 24 7.23 -2.82 3.49
N MET A 25 6.81 -4.06 3.74
CA MET A 25 7.46 -4.90 4.75
C MET A 25 8.91 -5.26 4.40
N ILE A 26 9.24 -5.52 3.13
CA ILE A 26 10.63 -5.71 2.71
C ILE A 26 11.45 -4.42 2.93
N ASP A 27 10.88 -3.25 2.66
CA ASP A 27 11.54 -1.98 2.96
C ASP A 27 11.75 -1.79 4.48
N ILE A 28 10.77 -2.16 5.30
CA ILE A 28 10.87 -2.16 6.77
C ILE A 28 11.98 -3.12 7.23
N ALA A 29 12.06 -4.32 6.65
CA ALA A 29 13.10 -5.29 6.94
C ALA A 29 14.51 -4.70 6.71
N LYS A 30 14.71 -4.00 5.58
CA LYS A 30 15.95 -3.27 5.28
C LYS A 30 16.24 -2.20 6.33
N LEU A 31 15.24 -1.37 6.66
CA LEU A 31 15.40 -0.27 7.62
C LEU A 31 15.74 -0.74 9.05
N LEU A 32 15.13 -1.83 9.50
CA LEU A 32 15.47 -2.49 10.77
C LEU A 32 16.88 -3.09 10.73
N SER A 33 17.21 -3.79 9.64
CA SER A 33 18.52 -4.44 9.49
C SER A 33 19.68 -3.45 9.44
N HIS A 34 19.49 -2.27 8.85
CA HIS A 34 20.46 -1.17 8.90
C HIS A 34 20.77 -0.69 10.33
N ARG A 35 19.90 -0.98 11.30
CA ARG A 35 20.08 -0.65 12.73
C ARG A 35 20.60 -1.84 13.54
N GLY A 36 21.07 -2.89 12.88
CA GLY A 36 21.67 -4.07 13.51
C GLY A 36 20.66 -5.10 14.05
N VAL A 37 19.36 -4.89 13.82
CA VAL A 37 18.32 -5.87 14.16
C VAL A 37 18.39 -7.03 13.17
N ARG A 38 18.45 -8.27 13.66
CA ARG A 38 18.29 -9.44 12.78
C ARG A 38 16.83 -9.51 12.33
N VAL A 39 16.59 -9.73 11.05
CA VAL A 39 15.24 -9.82 10.49
C VAL A 39 15.06 -11.12 9.72
N THR A 40 13.99 -11.86 10.02
CA THR A 40 13.52 -12.96 9.18
C THR A 40 12.16 -12.59 8.60
N VAL A 41 12.06 -12.58 7.27
CA VAL A 41 10.81 -12.36 6.54
C VAL A 41 10.23 -13.71 6.15
N LEU A 42 8.97 -13.95 6.49
CA LEU A 42 8.25 -15.16 6.11
C LEU A 42 7.56 -14.94 4.76
N LEU A 43 7.93 -15.72 3.74
CA LEU A 43 7.38 -15.64 2.39
C LEU A 43 7.07 -17.04 1.86
N THR A 44 6.30 -17.12 0.79
CA THR A 44 6.13 -18.36 0.03
C THR A 44 7.13 -18.40 -1.15
N PRO A 45 7.41 -19.55 -1.77
CA PRO A 45 8.37 -19.64 -2.88
C PRO A 45 8.11 -18.64 -4.02
N HIS A 46 6.86 -18.49 -4.47
CA HIS A 46 6.52 -17.55 -5.54
C HIS A 46 6.77 -16.10 -5.13
N ASN A 47 6.40 -15.75 -3.90
CA ASN A 47 6.55 -14.39 -3.38
C ASN A 47 8.01 -14.02 -3.11
N ALA A 48 8.80 -14.98 -2.63
CA ALA A 48 10.24 -14.81 -2.46
C ALA A 48 10.94 -14.53 -3.80
N ALA A 49 10.52 -15.17 -4.90
CA ALA A 49 11.07 -14.90 -6.23
C ALA A 49 10.83 -13.45 -6.69
N ARG A 50 9.69 -12.85 -6.32
CA ARG A 50 9.35 -11.46 -6.72
C ARG A 50 10.23 -10.41 -6.04
N VAL A 51 10.57 -10.62 -4.77
CA VAL A 51 11.39 -9.68 -3.97
C VAL A 51 12.86 -10.10 -3.86
N GLY A 52 13.21 -11.26 -4.42
CA GLY A 52 14.53 -11.89 -4.35
C GLY A 52 15.69 -10.95 -4.65
N PRO A 53 15.69 -10.22 -5.79
CA PRO A 53 16.78 -9.29 -6.11
C PRO A 53 17.04 -8.24 -5.01
N VAL A 54 15.97 -7.69 -4.43
CA VAL A 54 16.08 -6.66 -3.37
C VAL A 54 16.64 -7.27 -2.08
N VAL A 55 16.18 -8.47 -1.71
CA VAL A 55 16.66 -9.19 -0.52
C VAL A 55 18.12 -9.62 -0.70
N SER A 56 18.49 -10.18 -1.85
CA SER A 56 19.87 -10.60 -2.15
C SER A 56 20.84 -9.43 -2.05
N ARG A 57 20.50 -8.26 -2.62
CA ARG A 57 21.35 -7.06 -2.48
C ARG A 57 21.52 -6.61 -1.04
N ALA A 58 20.46 -6.69 -0.23
CA ALA A 58 20.55 -6.38 1.19
C ALA A 58 21.50 -7.35 1.92
N GLN A 59 21.43 -8.65 1.61
CA GLN A 59 22.31 -9.68 2.16
C GLN A 59 23.78 -9.50 1.71
N GLU A 60 24.00 -9.24 0.43
CA GLU A 60 25.32 -8.96 -0.15
C GLU A 60 25.95 -7.70 0.47
N SER A 61 25.13 -6.74 0.88
CA SER A 61 25.56 -5.54 1.62
C SER A 61 25.82 -5.81 3.11
N GLY A 62 25.73 -7.05 3.57
CA GLY A 62 25.99 -7.47 4.94
C GLY A 62 24.84 -7.22 5.92
N LEU A 63 23.64 -6.89 5.44
CA LEU A 63 22.49 -6.69 6.31
C LEU A 63 21.97 -8.04 6.85
N PRO A 64 21.65 -8.15 8.15
CA PRO A 64 21.19 -9.39 8.78
C PRO A 64 19.71 -9.70 8.45
N VAL A 65 19.37 -9.74 7.17
CA VAL A 65 18.04 -10.08 6.65
C VAL A 65 18.03 -11.50 6.06
N GLN A 66 17.02 -12.29 6.41
CA GLN A 66 16.83 -13.64 5.92
C GLN A 66 15.38 -13.83 5.46
N VAL A 67 15.19 -14.73 4.50
CA VAL A 67 13.85 -15.17 4.08
C VAL A 67 13.68 -16.62 4.51
N HIS A 68 12.56 -16.91 5.15
CA HIS A 68 12.12 -18.27 5.42
C HIS A 68 10.92 -18.58 4.53
N LEU A 69 10.96 -19.73 3.85
CA LEU A 69 9.91 -20.14 2.95
C LEU A 69 8.84 -20.94 3.70
N LEU A 70 7.58 -20.58 3.48
CA LEU A 70 6.41 -21.29 3.95
C LEU A 70 5.75 -22.00 2.77
N ASP A 71 5.33 -23.24 2.97
CA ASP A 71 4.57 -23.98 1.96
C ASP A 71 3.12 -23.49 1.98
N PHE A 72 2.70 -22.82 0.90
CA PHE A 72 1.36 -22.25 0.82
C PHE A 72 0.35 -23.34 0.41
N PRO A 73 -0.70 -23.59 1.20
CA PRO A 73 -1.58 -24.74 1.03
C PRO A 73 -2.68 -24.50 -0.01
N CYS A 74 -2.28 -24.26 -1.27
CA CYS A 74 -3.21 -23.99 -2.36
C CYS A 74 -4.25 -25.12 -2.51
N ALA A 75 -3.79 -26.38 -2.56
CA ALA A 75 -4.65 -27.52 -2.87
C ALA A 75 -5.66 -27.77 -1.74
N GLU A 76 -5.20 -27.71 -0.48
CA GLU A 76 -6.00 -27.92 0.72
C GLU A 76 -7.09 -26.86 0.89
N ALA A 77 -6.81 -25.61 0.49
CA ALA A 77 -7.78 -24.52 0.50
C ALA A 77 -8.68 -24.48 -0.76
N GLY A 78 -8.47 -25.38 -1.72
CA GLY A 78 -9.23 -25.41 -2.97
C GLY A 78 -8.93 -24.23 -3.91
N LEU A 79 -7.69 -23.74 -3.89
CA LEU A 79 -7.13 -22.75 -4.80
C LEU A 79 -6.37 -23.43 -5.96
N PRO A 80 -6.27 -22.79 -7.14
CA PRO A 80 -5.45 -23.31 -8.22
C PRO A 80 -3.96 -23.39 -7.83
N SER A 81 -3.25 -24.36 -8.41
CA SER A 81 -1.80 -24.50 -8.20
C SER A 81 -1.05 -23.21 -8.56
N GLY A 82 -0.07 -22.83 -7.73
CA GLY A 82 0.73 -21.62 -7.93
C GLY A 82 0.05 -20.29 -7.55
N CYS A 83 -1.21 -20.30 -7.10
CA CYS A 83 -1.91 -19.10 -6.61
C CYS A 83 -1.48 -18.70 -5.19
N GLU A 84 -0.18 -18.45 -5.00
CA GLU A 84 0.39 -18.08 -3.69
C GLU A 84 0.34 -16.56 -3.41
N ASN A 85 -0.18 -15.75 -4.35
CA ASN A 85 -0.35 -14.32 -4.16
C ASN A 85 -1.78 -13.91 -4.54
N PHE A 86 -2.32 -12.94 -3.83
CA PHE A 86 -3.67 -12.42 -4.04
C PHE A 86 -3.88 -11.88 -5.46
N ASP A 87 -2.83 -11.35 -6.10
CA ASP A 87 -2.90 -10.86 -7.48
C ASP A 87 -2.95 -11.96 -8.56
N LEU A 88 -2.72 -13.23 -8.18
CA LEU A 88 -2.79 -14.39 -9.07
C LEU A 88 -4.15 -15.07 -9.03
N LEU A 89 -5.05 -14.64 -8.16
CA LEU A 89 -6.40 -15.19 -8.10
C LEU A 89 -7.09 -15.01 -9.47
N PRO A 90 -7.59 -16.10 -10.09
CA PRO A 90 -8.33 -16.00 -11.34
C PRO A 90 -9.56 -15.10 -11.22
N SER A 91 -10.29 -15.24 -10.10
CA SER A 91 -11.40 -14.38 -9.69
C SER A 91 -11.22 -14.04 -8.21
N PHE A 92 -11.63 -12.84 -7.80
CA PHE A 92 -11.67 -12.48 -6.39
C PHE A 92 -12.79 -13.19 -5.61
N ASP A 93 -13.67 -13.97 -6.25
CA ASP A 93 -14.58 -14.91 -5.55
C ASP A 93 -13.81 -15.94 -4.70
N LEU A 94 -12.55 -16.19 -5.04
CA LEU A 94 -11.66 -17.09 -4.31
C LEU A 94 -10.95 -16.41 -3.14
N ALA A 95 -11.23 -15.13 -2.86
CA ALA A 95 -10.56 -14.37 -1.80
C ALA A 95 -10.71 -15.03 -0.42
N MET A 96 -11.91 -15.50 -0.05
CA MET A 96 -12.10 -16.15 1.26
C MET A 96 -11.31 -17.45 1.37
N LYS A 97 -11.24 -18.25 0.31
CA LYS A 97 -10.37 -19.45 0.28
C LYS A 97 -8.90 -19.09 0.43
N PHE A 98 -8.48 -17.94 -0.11
CA PHE A 98 -7.13 -17.43 0.10
C PHE A 98 -6.87 -17.10 1.57
N PHE A 99 -7.82 -16.44 2.24
CA PHE A 99 -7.74 -16.21 3.69
C PHE A 99 -7.71 -17.53 4.48
N ASP A 100 -8.53 -18.52 4.12
CA ASP A 100 -8.49 -19.84 4.77
C ASP A 100 -7.12 -20.52 4.61
N ALA A 101 -6.52 -20.45 3.41
CA ALA A 101 -5.16 -20.93 3.18
C ALA A 101 -4.14 -20.24 4.10
N THR A 102 -4.31 -18.94 4.37
CA THR A 102 -3.43 -18.24 5.32
C THR A 102 -3.57 -18.73 6.76
N LYS A 103 -4.78 -19.11 7.20
CA LYS A 103 -5.02 -19.68 8.54
C LYS A 103 -4.30 -21.03 8.68
N MET A 104 -4.24 -21.82 7.60
CA MET A 104 -3.54 -23.11 7.55
C MET A 104 -2.01 -22.98 7.65
N LEU A 105 -1.42 -21.78 7.54
CA LEU A 105 0.02 -21.56 7.75
C LEU A 105 0.43 -21.61 9.23
N ARG A 106 -0.52 -21.44 10.17
CA ARG A 106 -0.24 -21.34 11.61
C ARG A 106 0.71 -22.45 12.13
N PRO A 107 0.50 -23.75 11.84
CA PRO A 107 1.37 -24.80 12.38
C PRO A 107 2.82 -24.70 11.91
N GLN A 108 3.04 -24.28 10.65
CA GLN A 108 4.39 -24.09 10.11
C GLN A 108 5.09 -22.93 10.80
N VAL A 109 4.39 -21.81 10.97
CA VAL A 109 4.90 -20.62 11.63
C VAL A 109 5.19 -20.90 13.11
N GLU A 110 4.29 -21.57 13.83
CA GLU A 110 4.51 -21.94 15.23
C GLU A 110 5.77 -22.78 15.41
N ARG A 111 5.93 -23.85 14.62
CA ARG A 111 7.11 -24.72 14.67
C ARG A 111 8.40 -23.93 14.40
N LEU A 112 8.38 -23.04 13.42
CA LEU A 112 9.53 -22.17 13.11
C LEU A 112 9.90 -21.28 14.30
N LEU A 113 8.92 -20.61 14.91
CA LEU A 113 9.16 -19.68 16.00
C LEU A 113 9.62 -20.36 17.30
N ARG A 114 9.12 -21.59 17.57
CA ARG A 114 9.52 -22.37 18.75
C ARG A 114 10.92 -22.98 18.62
N GLU A 115 11.24 -23.55 17.46
CA GLU A 115 12.39 -24.46 17.32
C GLU A 115 13.38 -24.04 16.23
N GLY A 116 12.90 -23.36 15.19
CA GLY A 116 13.65 -23.16 13.94
C GLY A 116 14.56 -21.93 13.90
N LEU A 117 14.43 -20.99 14.86
CA LEU A 117 15.13 -19.70 14.81
C LEU A 117 16.07 -19.49 15.99
N LYS A 118 17.30 -19.05 15.69
CA LYS A 118 18.30 -18.61 16.68
C LYS A 118 18.93 -17.27 16.27
N PRO A 119 18.96 -16.26 17.16
CA PRO A 119 18.34 -16.25 18.50
C PRO A 119 16.81 -16.30 18.42
N SER A 120 16.17 -16.64 19.54
CA SER A 120 14.70 -16.65 19.62
C SER A 120 14.12 -15.29 19.23
N PRO A 121 12.99 -15.26 18.52
CA PRO A 121 12.33 -14.02 18.12
C PRO A 121 12.05 -13.11 19.32
N SER A 122 12.24 -11.80 19.13
CA SER A 122 11.94 -10.75 20.11
C SER A 122 10.66 -9.99 19.77
N CYS A 123 10.20 -10.06 18.53
CA CYS A 123 8.98 -9.40 18.06
C CYS A 123 8.46 -10.07 16.79
N ILE A 124 7.14 -10.07 16.63
CA ILE A 124 6.47 -10.45 15.37
C ILE A 124 5.74 -9.22 14.85
N ILE A 125 6.19 -8.68 13.72
CA ILE A 125 5.45 -7.68 12.93
C ILE A 125 4.64 -8.48 11.90
N ALA A 126 3.37 -8.70 12.19
CA ALA A 126 2.47 -9.47 11.34
C ALA A 126 1.42 -8.56 10.71
N ASP A 127 1.08 -8.87 9.47
CA ASP A 127 0.01 -8.20 8.74
C ASP A 127 -1.34 -8.29 9.47
N MET A 128 -2.20 -7.30 9.28
CA MET A 128 -3.57 -7.31 9.82
C MET A 128 -4.35 -8.55 9.38
N CYS A 129 -4.07 -9.06 8.17
CA CYS A 129 -4.73 -10.23 7.59
C CYS A 129 -4.41 -11.57 8.30
N PHE A 130 -3.56 -11.58 9.33
CA PHE A 130 -3.27 -12.76 10.15
C PHE A 130 -3.76 -12.57 11.59
N PRO A 131 -5.07 -12.49 11.88
CA PRO A 131 -5.56 -12.26 13.24
C PRO A 131 -5.04 -13.31 14.23
N TRP A 132 -4.95 -14.58 13.81
CA TRP A 132 -4.41 -15.70 14.60
C TRP A 132 -2.96 -15.52 15.08
N ALA A 133 -2.18 -14.62 14.47
CA ALA A 133 -0.81 -14.36 14.92
C ALA A 133 -0.76 -13.69 16.30
N THR A 134 -1.85 -13.07 16.79
CA THR A 134 -1.91 -12.47 18.13
C THR A 134 -1.91 -13.57 19.19
N ASP A 135 -2.75 -14.58 19.00
CA ASP A 135 -2.84 -15.71 19.92
C ASP A 135 -1.52 -16.50 19.95
N LEU A 136 -0.94 -16.76 18.78
CA LEU A 136 0.36 -17.42 18.69
C LEU A 136 1.47 -16.62 19.39
N ALA A 137 1.52 -15.29 19.19
CA ALA A 137 2.50 -14.44 19.84
C ALA A 137 2.35 -14.46 21.38
N ARG A 138 1.10 -14.46 21.87
CA ARG A 138 0.78 -14.59 23.30
C ARG A 138 1.20 -15.94 23.87
N GLU A 139 0.91 -17.05 23.17
CA GLU A 139 1.34 -18.42 23.53
C GLU A 139 2.86 -18.57 23.61
N LEU A 140 3.60 -17.74 22.87
CA LEU A 140 5.06 -17.74 22.81
C LEU A 140 5.71 -16.66 23.68
N HIS A 141 4.92 -15.82 24.37
CA HIS A 141 5.40 -14.66 25.12
C HIS A 141 6.28 -13.73 24.27
N ILE A 142 5.83 -13.41 23.04
CA ILE A 142 6.48 -12.48 22.11
C ILE A 142 5.51 -11.34 21.82
N PRO A 143 5.94 -10.06 21.84
CA PRO A 143 5.06 -8.96 21.42
C PRO A 143 4.72 -9.06 19.93
N ARG A 144 3.42 -8.98 19.61
CA ARG A 144 2.94 -8.78 18.23
C ARG A 144 2.69 -7.31 17.96
N ILE A 145 3.23 -6.83 16.85
CA ILE A 145 2.92 -5.52 16.27
C ILE A 145 2.15 -5.72 14.96
N VAL A 146 1.05 -5.00 14.79
CA VAL A 146 0.21 -5.09 13.57
C VAL A 146 0.70 -4.11 12.51
N PHE A 147 0.73 -4.56 11.26
CA PHE A 147 0.95 -3.70 10.10
C PHE A 147 -0.25 -3.78 9.14
N HIS A 148 -0.89 -2.64 8.88
CA HIS A 148 -2.05 -2.56 7.97
C HIS A 148 -1.66 -2.21 6.53
N GLY A 149 -0.53 -1.51 6.35
CA GLY A 149 -0.22 -0.87 5.06
C GLY A 149 -1.06 0.38 4.76
N MET A 150 -1.76 0.94 5.76
CA MET A 150 -2.62 2.14 5.66
C MET A 150 -2.02 3.36 6.38
N CYS A 151 -2.62 4.53 6.22
CA CYS A 151 -2.31 5.77 6.96
C CYS A 151 -3.11 5.91 8.26
N CYS A 152 -2.68 6.80 9.17
CA CYS A 152 -3.42 7.04 10.41
C CYS A 152 -4.79 7.70 10.16
N PHE A 153 -4.92 8.54 9.14
CA PHE A 153 -6.19 9.11 8.69
C PHE A 153 -7.22 8.02 8.41
N SER A 154 -6.89 7.08 7.52
CA SER A 154 -7.82 6.03 7.09
C SER A 154 -8.14 5.08 8.24
N LEU A 155 -7.13 4.74 9.05
CA LEU A 155 -7.33 3.88 10.23
C LEU A 155 -8.21 4.54 11.31
N LEU A 156 -8.10 5.86 11.51
CA LEU A 156 -8.96 6.59 12.44
C LEU A 156 -10.40 6.68 11.92
N CYS A 157 -10.57 7.00 10.63
CA CYS A 157 -11.88 7.01 9.98
C CYS A 157 -12.56 5.64 10.12
N GLU A 158 -11.87 4.56 9.77
CA GLU A 158 -12.39 3.19 9.90
C GLU A 158 -12.75 2.85 11.36
N HIS A 159 -11.85 3.15 12.31
CA HIS A 159 -12.09 2.92 13.73
C HIS A 159 -13.39 3.59 14.23
N ASN A 160 -13.60 4.85 13.84
CA ASN A 160 -14.78 5.62 14.23
C ASN A 160 -16.04 5.12 13.53
N LEU A 161 -15.97 4.84 12.21
CA LEU A 161 -17.12 4.41 11.41
C LEU A 161 -17.66 3.05 11.86
N VAL A 162 -16.78 2.08 12.14
CA VAL A 162 -17.18 0.76 12.67
C VAL A 162 -17.90 0.88 14.02
N ARG A 163 -17.62 1.95 14.78
CA ARG A 163 -18.21 2.21 16.10
C ARG A 163 -19.33 3.25 16.05
N TRP A 164 -19.85 3.58 14.87
CA TRP A 164 -20.87 4.61 14.69
C TRP A 164 -22.23 4.01 14.31
N PRO A 165 -23.16 3.83 15.28
CA PRO A 165 -24.46 3.18 15.05
C PRO A 165 -25.35 3.92 14.06
N GLU A 166 -25.17 5.23 13.88
CA GLU A 166 -25.96 6.02 12.95
C GLU A 166 -25.70 5.68 11.48
N LEU A 167 -24.58 5.01 11.16
CA LEU A 167 -24.29 4.61 9.78
C LEU A 167 -25.37 3.68 9.20
N GLU A 168 -25.96 2.82 10.03
CA GLU A 168 -27.07 1.94 9.63
C GLU A 168 -28.33 2.72 9.27
N LYS A 169 -28.51 3.93 9.83
CA LYS A 169 -29.66 4.81 9.60
C LYS A 169 -29.55 5.62 8.30
N VAL A 170 -28.38 5.65 7.66
CA VAL A 170 -28.21 6.29 6.35
C VAL A 170 -28.99 5.46 5.32
N GLU A 171 -30.05 6.03 4.75
CA GLU A 171 -31.02 5.30 3.94
C GLU A 171 -30.50 4.97 2.54
N SER A 172 -29.74 5.88 1.94
CA SER A 172 -29.26 5.76 0.56
C SER A 172 -27.75 5.52 0.48
N ASP A 173 -27.34 4.60 -0.39
CA ASP A 173 -25.93 4.30 -0.65
C ASP A 173 -25.14 5.49 -1.24
N SER A 174 -25.83 6.44 -1.86
CA SER A 174 -25.25 7.66 -2.45
C SER A 174 -25.39 8.90 -1.57
N GLU A 175 -26.04 8.79 -0.41
CA GLU A 175 -26.16 9.91 0.52
C GLU A 175 -24.82 10.19 1.18
N TYR A 176 -24.43 11.46 1.17
CA TYR A 176 -23.22 11.93 1.83
C TYR A 176 -23.50 12.18 3.31
N PHE A 177 -22.59 11.69 4.16
CA PHE A 177 -22.58 11.97 5.60
C PHE A 177 -21.18 12.39 6.04
N GLU A 178 -21.10 13.09 7.18
CA GLU A 178 -19.84 13.50 7.78
C GLU A 178 -19.25 12.36 8.63
N VAL A 179 -17.98 12.00 8.38
CA VAL A 179 -17.26 10.99 9.16
C VAL A 179 -17.11 11.50 10.61
N PRO A 180 -17.57 10.75 11.61
CA PRO A 180 -17.55 11.21 12.99
C PRO A 180 -16.14 11.16 13.58
N GLY A 181 -15.87 12.04 14.56
CA GLY A 181 -14.71 11.95 15.43
C GLY A 181 -13.35 12.18 14.77
N VAL A 182 -13.32 12.85 13.62
CA VAL A 182 -12.08 13.24 12.92
C VAL A 182 -11.84 14.76 12.97
N PRO A 183 -10.59 15.24 12.89
CA PRO A 183 -10.26 16.66 13.00
C PRO A 183 -10.88 17.58 11.93
N ASP A 184 -10.99 17.10 10.70
CA ASP A 184 -11.49 17.86 9.55
C ASP A 184 -12.89 17.40 9.17
N LYS A 185 -13.67 18.29 8.54
CA LYS A 185 -14.96 17.91 7.94
C LYS A 185 -14.73 17.02 6.72
N ILE A 186 -14.88 15.71 6.89
CA ILE A 186 -14.73 14.70 5.84
C ILE A 186 -16.11 14.12 5.53
N GLU A 187 -16.54 14.22 4.28
CA GLU A 187 -17.81 13.66 3.82
C GLU A 187 -17.57 12.42 2.95
N MET A 188 -18.30 11.35 3.25
CA MET A 188 -18.27 10.05 2.56
C MET A 188 -19.69 9.61 2.22
N THR A 189 -19.84 8.74 1.22
CA THR A 189 -21.12 8.03 1.01
C THR A 189 -21.11 6.68 1.71
N LYS A 190 -22.30 6.13 1.99
CA LYS A 190 -22.43 4.79 2.57
C LYS A 190 -21.77 3.74 1.68
N ALA A 191 -21.99 3.79 0.35
CA ALA A 191 -21.34 2.90 -0.60
C ALA A 191 -19.80 2.89 -0.46
N GLN A 192 -19.18 4.06 -0.28
CA GLN A 192 -17.72 4.20 -0.18
C GLN A 192 -17.11 3.62 1.10
N VAL A 193 -17.93 3.34 2.12
CA VAL A 193 -17.47 2.80 3.41
C VAL A 193 -18.00 1.41 3.74
N THR A 194 -19.04 0.94 3.04
CA THR A 194 -19.74 -0.32 3.34
C THR A 194 -18.79 -1.51 3.44
N HIS A 195 -17.81 -1.66 2.54
CA HIS A 195 -16.88 -2.80 2.59
C HIS A 195 -15.95 -2.81 3.82
N MET A 196 -15.79 -1.68 4.52
CA MET A 196 -15.00 -1.58 5.76
C MET A 196 -15.85 -1.86 7.00
N VAL A 197 -17.13 -1.49 6.97
CA VAL A 197 -18.01 -1.44 8.16
C VAL A 197 -19.08 -2.53 8.20
N ASN A 198 -19.58 -2.95 7.03
CA ASN A 198 -20.61 -3.96 6.91
C ASN A 198 -20.39 -4.76 5.60
N PRO A 199 -19.42 -5.69 5.60
CA PRO A 199 -19.13 -6.51 4.44
C PRO A 199 -20.36 -7.33 4.01
N ARG A 200 -20.54 -7.51 2.70
CA ARG A 200 -21.72 -8.21 2.13
C ARG A 200 -21.83 -9.68 2.55
N SER A 201 -20.73 -10.34 2.91
CA SER A 201 -20.72 -11.74 3.31
C SER A 201 -20.46 -11.90 4.81
N LYS A 202 -21.14 -12.88 5.40
CA LYS A 202 -21.00 -13.22 6.82
C LYS A 202 -19.56 -13.60 7.14
N GLU A 203 -18.92 -14.38 6.27
CA GLU A 203 -17.55 -14.85 6.44
C GLU A 203 -16.55 -13.68 6.44
N TRP A 204 -16.81 -12.64 5.63
CA TRP A 204 -15.98 -11.43 5.62
C TRP A 204 -16.21 -10.58 6.86
N SER A 205 -17.46 -10.47 7.32
CA SER A 205 -17.78 -9.79 8.58
C SER A 205 -17.10 -10.48 9.78
N GLU A 206 -17.09 -11.81 9.82
CA GLU A 206 -16.39 -12.58 10.86
C GLU A 206 -14.88 -12.33 10.80
N LEU A 207 -14.26 -12.37 9.62
CA LEU A 207 -12.85 -12.05 9.44
C LEU A 207 -12.52 -10.61 9.88
N CYS A 208 -13.33 -9.61 9.52
CA CYS A 208 -13.15 -8.24 9.99
C CYS A 208 -13.22 -8.15 11.53
N GLY A 209 -14.15 -8.87 12.16
CA GLY A 209 -14.23 -9.00 13.61
C GLY A 209 -12.96 -9.58 14.23
N GLU A 210 -12.46 -10.71 13.68
CA GLU A 210 -11.20 -11.33 14.09
C GLU A 210 -10.01 -10.35 13.98
N ILE A 211 -9.94 -9.57 12.90
CA ILE A 211 -8.87 -8.57 12.66
C ILE A 211 -8.93 -7.47 13.73
N ILE A 212 -10.11 -6.91 14.00
CA ILE A 212 -10.30 -5.86 15.01
C ILE A 212 -9.90 -6.37 16.40
N GLU A 213 -10.39 -7.55 16.79
CA GLU A 213 -10.06 -8.16 18.09
C GLU A 213 -8.55 -8.45 18.22
N ALA A 214 -7.95 -9.00 17.17
CA ALA A 214 -6.52 -9.29 17.15
C ALA A 214 -5.67 -8.02 17.26
N GLU A 215 -6.10 -6.92 16.63
CA GLU A 215 -5.44 -5.62 16.73
C GLU A 215 -5.62 -5.00 18.13
N GLU A 216 -6.81 -5.08 18.72
CA GLU A 216 -7.09 -4.64 20.10
C GLU A 216 -6.21 -5.35 21.14
N ASN A 217 -5.86 -6.61 20.91
CA ASN A 217 -5.00 -7.40 21.77
C ASN A 217 -3.49 -7.35 21.40
N ALA A 218 -3.12 -6.65 20.32
CA ALA A 218 -1.71 -6.51 19.92
C ALA A 218 -0.97 -5.46 20.77
N TYR A 219 0.37 -5.63 20.85
CA TYR A 219 1.28 -4.74 21.59
C TYR A 219 1.30 -3.31 21.04
N GLY A 220 1.21 -3.18 19.71
CA GLY A 220 1.15 -1.88 19.06
C GLY A 220 0.93 -1.99 17.55
N ILE A 221 0.95 -0.84 16.89
CA ILE A 221 0.66 -0.70 15.45
C ILE A 221 1.84 0.00 14.78
N LEU A 222 2.31 -0.58 13.68
CA LEU A 222 3.34 0.00 12.83
C LEU A 222 2.69 0.64 11.60
N VAL A 223 2.94 1.92 11.38
CA VAL A 223 2.31 2.71 10.32
C VAL A 223 3.37 3.22 9.35
N ASN A 224 3.19 2.93 8.07
CA ASN A 224 4.00 3.52 7.00
C ASN A 224 3.50 4.94 6.69
N SER A 225 3.74 5.86 7.62
CA SER A 225 3.45 7.30 7.49
C SER A 225 4.48 8.10 8.29
N PHE A 226 4.39 9.43 8.31
CA PHE A 226 5.31 10.29 9.06
C PHE A 226 4.58 11.44 9.74
N GLU A 227 5.13 11.91 10.87
CA GLU A 227 4.49 12.89 11.76
C GLU A 227 4.06 14.17 11.03
N GLU A 228 4.89 14.69 10.13
CA GLU A 228 4.61 15.92 9.39
C GLU A 228 3.52 15.78 8.32
N LEU A 229 3.13 14.56 7.94
CA LEU A 229 2.10 14.33 6.92
C LEU A 229 0.69 14.50 7.46
N GLU A 230 0.44 13.95 8.64
CA GLU A 230 -0.91 13.83 9.21
C GLU A 230 -0.90 13.92 10.76
N PRO A 231 -0.33 15.01 11.33
CA PRO A 231 -0.02 15.09 12.76
C PRO A 231 -1.24 14.93 13.68
N GLU A 232 -2.35 15.62 13.36
CA GLU A 232 -3.56 15.53 14.18
C GLU A 232 -4.21 14.15 14.09
N TYR A 233 -4.16 13.49 12.93
CA TYR A 233 -4.69 12.13 12.77
C TYR A 233 -3.84 11.09 13.49
N ILE A 234 -2.51 11.22 13.47
CA ILE A 234 -1.61 10.36 14.25
C ILE A 234 -1.91 10.48 15.75
N LYS A 235 -2.09 11.71 16.23
CA LYS A 235 -2.42 12.00 17.63
C LYS A 235 -3.77 11.41 18.04
N GLU A 236 -4.83 11.69 17.28
CA GLU A 236 -6.17 11.16 17.63
C GLU A 236 -6.24 9.64 17.45
N PHE A 237 -5.54 9.05 16.48
CA PHE A 237 -5.44 7.60 16.33
C PHE A 237 -4.71 6.94 17.51
N LYS A 238 -3.58 7.48 17.95
CA LYS A 238 -2.87 7.04 19.16
C LYS A 238 -3.79 7.06 20.38
N LYS A 239 -4.56 8.14 20.54
CA LYS A 239 -5.53 8.29 21.63
C LYS A 239 -6.67 7.28 21.54
N ALA A 240 -7.25 7.08 20.35
CA ALA A 240 -8.35 6.15 20.13
C ALA A 240 -7.95 4.70 20.41
N LYS A 241 -6.73 4.30 20.03
CA LYS A 241 -6.23 2.94 20.23
C LYS A 241 -5.65 2.68 21.62
N GLY A 242 -5.25 3.72 22.35
CA GLY A 242 -4.72 3.60 23.72
C GLY A 242 -3.46 2.74 23.84
N LYS A 243 -2.70 2.58 22.75
CA LYS A 243 -1.51 1.73 22.66
C LYS A 243 -0.42 2.37 21.81
N TYR A 244 0.72 1.69 21.68
CA TYR A 244 1.82 2.17 20.85
C TYR A 244 1.43 2.24 19.37
N VAL A 245 1.75 3.37 18.74
CA VAL A 245 1.69 3.57 17.29
C VAL A 245 2.98 4.21 16.85
N TRP A 246 3.77 3.52 16.03
CA TRP A 246 5.01 4.05 15.47
C TRP A 246 4.83 4.38 13.99
N THR A 247 5.04 5.65 13.62
CA THR A 247 5.05 6.12 12.24
C THR A 247 6.48 6.12 11.74
N ILE A 248 6.79 5.29 10.73
CA ILE A 248 8.17 5.02 10.28
C ILE A 248 8.41 5.24 8.79
N GLY A 249 7.42 5.82 8.10
CA GLY A 249 7.42 6.01 6.67
C GLY A 249 8.07 7.33 6.21
N PRO A 250 8.12 7.59 4.90
CA PRO A 250 7.82 6.64 3.83
C PRO A 250 8.93 5.60 3.69
N VAL A 251 8.60 4.32 3.91
CA VAL A 251 9.61 3.25 3.92
C VAL A 251 10.26 3.03 2.56
N SER A 252 9.57 3.41 1.48
CA SER A 252 10.06 3.34 0.09
C SER A 252 11.31 4.19 -0.15
N LEU A 253 11.54 5.25 0.65
CA LEU A 253 12.72 6.11 0.54
C LEU A 253 14.03 5.45 0.98
N CYS A 254 13.98 4.23 1.54
CA CYS A 254 15.19 3.44 1.78
C CYS A 254 15.89 3.03 0.47
N ASN A 255 15.16 3.02 -0.65
CA ASN A 255 15.65 2.65 -1.98
C ASN A 255 16.26 3.87 -2.68
N LYS A 256 17.56 4.08 -2.50
CA LYS A 256 18.27 5.29 -2.96
C LYS A 256 18.84 5.19 -4.38
N VAL A 257 19.28 4.00 -4.80
CA VAL A 257 19.98 3.77 -6.07
C VAL A 257 19.05 3.25 -7.17
N GLY A 258 19.46 3.39 -8.44
CA GLY A 258 18.67 2.99 -9.62
C GLY A 258 18.11 1.56 -9.55
N PRO A 259 18.95 0.53 -9.32
CA PRO A 259 18.49 -0.87 -9.23
C PRO A 259 17.47 -1.10 -8.11
N ASP A 260 17.69 -0.48 -6.93
CA ASP A 260 16.76 -0.57 -5.81
C ASP A 260 15.39 0.03 -6.11
N LYS A 261 15.33 1.08 -6.94
CA LYS A 261 14.07 1.66 -7.39
C LYS A 261 13.42 0.89 -8.53
N GLY A 262 14.22 0.38 -9.46
CA GLY A 262 13.76 -0.31 -10.67
C GLY A 262 13.22 -1.71 -10.41
N GLU A 263 13.75 -2.41 -9.41
CA GLU A 263 13.39 -3.80 -9.07
C GLU A 263 12.60 -3.88 -7.76
N ARG A 264 12.07 -2.76 -7.27
CA ARG A 264 11.24 -2.73 -6.07
C ARG A 264 9.95 -3.50 -6.31
N GLY A 265 9.79 -4.61 -5.61
CA GLY A 265 8.59 -5.42 -5.55
C GLY A 265 8.50 -6.56 -6.55
N ASN A 266 8.72 -6.29 -7.84
CA ASN A 266 8.81 -7.32 -8.87
C ASN A 266 9.71 -6.85 -10.03
N LYS A 267 10.11 -7.77 -10.90
CA LYS A 267 10.85 -7.47 -12.12
C LYS A 267 10.02 -6.60 -13.04
N ALA A 268 10.57 -5.46 -13.46
CA ALA A 268 9.94 -4.58 -14.44
C ALA A 268 9.67 -5.31 -15.76
N SER A 269 8.51 -5.04 -16.35
CA SER A 269 8.08 -5.58 -17.65
C SER A 269 8.54 -4.72 -18.83
N ILE A 270 9.37 -3.72 -18.57
CA ILE A 270 10.00 -2.86 -19.56
C ILE A 270 11.50 -2.75 -19.23
N ASP A 271 12.31 -2.57 -20.27
CA ASP A 271 13.71 -2.22 -20.10
C ASP A 271 13.84 -0.85 -19.41
N LEU A 272 14.67 -0.78 -18.36
CA LEU A 272 14.79 0.42 -17.53
C LEU A 272 15.39 1.58 -18.34
N ASP A 273 16.36 1.31 -19.21
CA ASP A 273 17.00 2.32 -20.04
C ASP A 273 16.03 2.83 -21.10
N GLN A 274 15.23 1.96 -21.72
CA GLN A 274 14.15 2.36 -22.63
C GLN A 274 13.17 3.31 -21.95
N CYS A 275 12.70 2.98 -20.74
CA CYS A 275 11.77 3.82 -19.99
C CYS A 275 12.38 5.19 -19.64
N LEU A 276 13.61 5.20 -19.13
CA LEU A 276 14.34 6.42 -18.79
C LEU A 276 14.64 7.29 -20.01
N ASN A 277 15.06 6.69 -21.13
CA ASN A 277 15.33 7.41 -22.37
C ASN A 277 14.08 8.10 -22.91
N TRP A 278 12.92 7.43 -22.83
CA TRP A 278 11.65 8.06 -23.20
C TRP A 278 11.33 9.24 -22.28
N LEU A 279 11.47 9.09 -20.96
CA LEU A 279 11.25 10.16 -19.99
C LEU A 279 12.21 11.35 -20.16
N ASN A 280 13.48 11.08 -20.47
CA ASN A 280 14.50 12.09 -20.77
C ASN A 280 14.18 12.91 -22.02
N SER A 281 13.44 12.34 -22.97
CA SER A 281 12.99 13.04 -24.18
C SER A 281 11.82 14.00 -23.94
N MET A 282 11.18 13.94 -22.76
CA MET A 282 10.01 14.74 -22.41
C MET A 282 10.37 16.01 -21.63
N GLY A 283 9.50 17.02 -21.71
CA GLY A 283 9.67 18.27 -20.95
C GLY A 283 9.55 18.07 -19.43
N PRO A 284 10.11 19.00 -18.63
CA PRO A 284 9.98 18.94 -17.18
C PRO A 284 8.50 19.04 -16.76
N ALA A 285 8.09 18.21 -15.81
CA ALA A 285 6.72 18.13 -15.30
C ALA A 285 5.62 18.09 -16.38
N SER A 286 5.87 17.45 -17.53
CA SER A 286 4.91 17.35 -18.64
C SER A 286 4.22 15.99 -18.73
N VAL A 287 4.79 14.94 -18.14
CA VAL A 287 4.32 13.55 -18.28
C VAL A 287 3.28 13.23 -17.21
N LEU A 288 2.14 12.68 -17.64
CA LEU A 288 1.17 12.01 -16.77
C LEU A 288 1.58 10.55 -16.59
N PHE A 289 1.86 10.13 -15.36
CA PHE A 289 2.02 8.71 -15.07
C PHE A 289 0.67 8.12 -14.63
N VAL A 290 0.25 7.01 -15.22
CA VAL A 290 -1.00 6.31 -14.91
C VAL A 290 -0.69 4.89 -14.48
N CYS A 291 -0.88 4.61 -13.19
CA CYS A 291 -0.70 3.27 -12.63
C CYS A 291 -1.70 3.03 -11.51
N LEU A 292 -2.57 2.02 -11.70
CA LEU A 292 -3.66 1.72 -10.78
C LEU A 292 -3.31 0.60 -9.78
N GLY A 293 -2.04 0.22 -9.67
CA GLY A 293 -1.60 -0.81 -8.73
C GLY A 293 -1.77 -2.24 -9.26
N SER A 294 -1.46 -3.23 -8.41
CA SER A 294 -1.40 -4.64 -8.82
C SER A 294 -2.74 -5.38 -8.74
N LEU A 295 -3.64 -4.93 -7.87
CA LEU A 295 -4.93 -5.59 -7.60
C LEU A 295 -6.11 -4.93 -8.33
N SER A 296 -6.00 -3.65 -8.64
CA SER A 296 -7.08 -2.89 -9.27
C SER A 296 -7.41 -3.43 -10.66
N ARG A 297 -8.67 -3.80 -10.85
CA ARG A 297 -9.24 -4.19 -12.13
C ARG A 297 -10.38 -3.21 -12.44
N LEU A 298 -10.15 -2.34 -13.43
CA LEU A 298 -11.22 -1.50 -13.96
C LEU A 298 -12.10 -2.34 -14.90
N PRO A 299 -13.42 -2.09 -14.93
CA PRO A 299 -14.31 -2.69 -15.92
C PRO A 299 -13.82 -2.33 -17.32
N THR A 300 -13.97 -3.24 -18.27
CA THR A 300 -13.51 -3.04 -19.66
C THR A 300 -14.02 -1.72 -20.26
N PRO A 301 -15.32 -1.35 -20.13
CA PRO A 301 -15.81 -0.07 -20.63
C PRO A 301 -15.12 1.15 -20.01
N GLN A 302 -14.79 1.09 -18.71
CA GLN A 302 -14.11 2.19 -18.02
C GLN A 302 -12.63 2.31 -18.42
N MET A 303 -11.96 1.19 -18.71
CA MET A 303 -10.61 1.16 -19.29
C MET A 303 -10.57 1.79 -20.69
N VAL A 304 -11.60 1.56 -21.50
CA VAL A 304 -11.76 2.20 -22.81
C VAL A 304 -11.88 3.72 -22.67
N GLU A 305 -12.75 4.21 -21.78
CA GLU A 305 -12.88 5.65 -21.52
C GLU A 305 -11.55 6.29 -21.06
N LEU A 306 -10.79 5.60 -20.21
CA LEU A 306 -9.45 6.02 -19.79
C LEU A 306 -8.49 6.10 -20.98
N GLY A 307 -8.40 5.05 -21.80
CA GLY A 307 -7.54 5.03 -22.99
C GLY A 307 -7.87 6.16 -23.96
N LEU A 308 -9.17 6.37 -24.23
CA LEU A 308 -9.64 7.47 -25.08
C LEU A 308 -9.30 8.84 -24.48
N ALA A 309 -9.37 9.00 -23.15
CA ALA A 309 -9.06 10.26 -22.47
C ALA A 309 -7.57 10.59 -22.54
N LEU A 310 -6.70 9.60 -22.36
CA LEU A 310 -5.25 9.79 -22.47
C LEU A 310 -4.86 10.28 -23.87
N LYS A 311 -5.42 9.67 -24.92
CA LYS A 311 -5.23 10.12 -26.31
C LYS A 311 -5.77 11.54 -26.51
N ALA A 312 -6.99 11.82 -26.03
CA ALA A 312 -7.64 13.13 -26.18
C ALA A 312 -6.94 14.27 -25.41
N SER A 313 -6.27 13.96 -24.30
CA SER A 313 -5.54 14.96 -23.50
C SER A 313 -4.37 15.59 -24.25
N LYS A 314 -3.84 14.93 -25.29
CA LYS A 314 -2.63 15.33 -26.04
C LYS A 314 -1.38 15.53 -25.17
N ARG A 315 -1.40 15.11 -23.91
CA ARG A 315 -0.26 15.18 -23.01
C ARG A 315 0.61 13.93 -23.15
N PRO A 316 1.93 14.06 -22.93
CA PRO A 316 2.77 12.89 -22.77
C PRO A 316 2.30 12.04 -21.60
N PHE A 317 2.23 10.73 -21.77
CA PHE A 317 1.82 9.84 -20.68
C PHE A 317 2.57 8.50 -20.67
N ILE A 318 2.68 7.92 -19.48
CA ILE A 318 3.03 6.50 -19.30
C ILE A 318 1.79 5.82 -18.73
N TRP A 319 1.30 4.76 -19.37
CA TRP A 319 0.15 3.99 -18.89
C TRP A 319 0.53 2.54 -18.63
N VAL A 320 0.34 2.11 -17.39
CA VAL A 320 0.60 0.75 -16.95
C VAL A 320 -0.70 -0.06 -17.02
N ILE A 321 -0.69 -1.13 -17.80
CA ILE A 321 -1.82 -2.04 -17.99
C ILE A 321 -1.44 -3.40 -17.38
N ARG A 322 -2.15 -3.80 -16.32
CA ARG A 322 -1.90 -5.05 -15.59
C ARG A 322 -2.83 -6.19 -15.99
N HIS A 323 -4.11 -5.86 -16.14
CA HIS A 323 -5.15 -6.80 -16.53
C HIS A 323 -5.61 -6.44 -17.93
N LEU A 324 -5.59 -7.44 -18.81
CA LEU A 324 -6.01 -7.30 -20.20
C LEU A 324 -7.11 -8.34 -20.44
N SER A 325 -8.37 -7.91 -20.33
CA SER A 325 -9.48 -8.74 -20.80
C SER A 325 -9.36 -8.91 -22.30
N LYS A 326 -9.94 -9.99 -22.85
CA LYS A 326 -9.91 -10.23 -24.29
C LYS A 326 -10.57 -9.08 -25.04
N GLU A 327 -11.69 -8.60 -24.52
CA GLU A 327 -12.46 -7.49 -25.07
C GLU A 327 -11.64 -6.18 -25.08
N PHE A 328 -10.87 -5.92 -24.02
CA PHE A 328 -10.01 -4.74 -23.98
C PHE A 328 -8.78 -4.88 -24.90
N GLN A 329 -8.22 -6.08 -25.03
CA GLN A 329 -7.17 -6.36 -26.01
C GLN A 329 -7.67 -6.10 -27.44
N ASP A 330 -8.84 -6.65 -27.78
CA ASP A 330 -9.47 -6.47 -29.10
C ASP A 330 -9.66 -4.97 -29.41
N PHE A 331 -10.06 -4.16 -28.42
CA PHE A 331 -10.14 -2.71 -28.56
C PHE A 331 -8.79 -2.06 -28.89
N LEU A 332 -7.72 -2.40 -28.16
CA LEU A 332 -6.38 -1.83 -28.39
C LEU A 332 -5.87 -2.15 -29.80
N GLU A 333 -6.09 -3.38 -30.27
CA GLU A 333 -5.69 -3.85 -31.60
C GLU A 333 -6.51 -3.16 -32.72
N GLN A 334 -7.83 -3.10 -32.57
CA GLN A 334 -8.72 -2.47 -33.56
C GLN A 334 -8.44 -0.98 -33.73
N GLU A 335 -8.20 -0.28 -32.63
CA GLU A 335 -7.89 1.16 -32.63
C GLU A 335 -6.43 1.45 -33.01
N LYS A 336 -5.59 0.40 -33.17
CA LYS A 336 -4.12 0.53 -33.31
C LYS A 336 -3.58 1.49 -32.26
N TYR A 337 -3.99 1.26 -31.01
CA TYR A 337 -3.89 2.26 -29.95
C TYR A 337 -2.44 2.66 -29.72
N GLU A 338 -1.53 1.68 -29.60
CA GLU A 338 -0.11 1.92 -29.35
C GLU A 338 0.57 2.67 -30.50
N GLU A 339 0.26 2.34 -31.76
CA GLU A 339 0.74 3.10 -32.91
C GLU A 339 0.17 4.52 -32.92
N GLY A 340 -1.10 4.67 -32.56
CA GLY A 340 -1.82 5.93 -32.54
C GLY A 340 -1.34 6.91 -31.45
N VAL A 341 -0.67 6.40 -30.41
CA VAL A 341 -0.07 7.24 -29.35
C VAL A 341 1.45 7.25 -29.43
N LYS A 342 2.07 6.67 -30.46
CA LYS A 342 3.53 6.63 -30.60
C LYS A 342 4.11 8.05 -30.56
N GLY A 343 5.03 8.28 -29.62
CA GLY A 343 5.65 9.60 -29.37
C GLY A 343 4.91 10.46 -28.35
N GLN A 344 3.61 10.22 -28.11
CA GLN A 344 2.84 10.82 -27.02
C GLN A 344 2.83 9.91 -25.78
N GLY A 345 2.58 8.62 -25.95
CA GLY A 345 2.37 7.65 -24.90
C GLY A 345 3.43 6.56 -24.89
N LEU A 346 3.72 6.04 -23.69
CA LEU A 346 4.45 4.79 -23.49
C LEU A 346 3.56 3.82 -22.69
N ILE A 347 3.27 2.65 -23.27
CA ILE A 347 2.46 1.62 -22.62
C ILE A 347 3.37 0.58 -21.98
N ILE A 348 3.09 0.22 -20.72
CA ILE A 348 3.79 -0.83 -19.99
C ILE A 348 2.77 -1.93 -19.66
N HIS A 349 2.87 -3.06 -20.34
CA HIS A 349 2.10 -4.26 -20.02
C HIS A 349 2.81 -5.01 -18.90
N GLY A 350 2.20 -5.09 -17.72
CA GLY A 350 2.78 -5.75 -16.56
C GLY A 350 3.37 -4.77 -15.53
N TRP A 351 4.52 -5.11 -14.94
CA TRP A 351 5.06 -4.39 -13.78
C TRP A 351 5.84 -3.16 -14.21
N SER A 352 5.60 -2.02 -13.57
CA SER A 352 6.32 -0.78 -13.83
C SER A 352 7.38 -0.51 -12.75
N PRO A 353 8.53 0.09 -13.11
CA PRO A 353 9.50 0.59 -12.14
C PRO A 353 8.98 1.91 -11.51
N GLN A 354 7.86 1.83 -10.79
CA GLN A 354 7.03 2.97 -10.37
C GLN A 354 7.82 4.05 -9.61
N VAL A 355 8.61 3.69 -8.60
CA VAL A 355 9.41 4.65 -7.81
C VAL A 355 10.46 5.35 -8.68
N LEU A 356 11.02 4.65 -9.66
CA LEU A 356 11.98 5.22 -10.62
C LEU A 356 11.29 6.20 -11.57
N ILE A 357 10.11 5.86 -12.09
CA ILE A 357 9.29 6.76 -12.94
C ILE A 357 8.90 8.01 -12.15
N LEU A 358 8.31 7.86 -10.96
CA LEU A 358 7.87 8.98 -10.11
C LEU A 358 9.03 9.89 -9.68
N SER A 359 10.24 9.32 -9.52
CA SER A 359 11.44 10.11 -9.21
C SER A 359 11.92 10.99 -10.36
N HIS A 360 11.43 10.78 -11.60
CA HIS A 360 11.93 11.47 -12.79
C HIS A 360 11.38 12.90 -12.91
N PRO A 361 12.21 13.92 -13.20
CA PRO A 361 11.79 15.33 -13.30
C PRO A 361 10.71 15.63 -14.34
N SER A 362 10.59 14.81 -15.38
CA SER A 362 9.57 14.96 -16.43
C SER A 362 8.16 14.58 -15.97
N VAL A 363 8.00 13.83 -14.88
CA VAL A 363 6.68 13.46 -14.36
C VAL A 363 6.04 14.66 -13.65
N GLY A 364 4.89 15.09 -14.17
CA GLY A 364 4.16 16.26 -13.66
C GLY A 364 2.93 15.93 -12.83
N ALA A 365 2.35 14.75 -13.02
CA ALA A 365 1.20 14.27 -12.24
C ALA A 365 1.14 12.73 -12.23
N PHE A 366 0.48 12.17 -11.23
CA PHE A 366 0.32 10.73 -11.06
C PHE A 366 -1.16 10.37 -10.88
N MET A 367 -1.75 9.71 -11.88
CA MET A 367 -3.06 9.09 -11.76
C MET A 367 -2.93 7.72 -11.08
N THR A 368 -3.60 7.60 -9.94
CA THR A 368 -3.48 6.44 -9.06
C THR A 368 -4.84 6.01 -8.51
N HIS A 369 -4.95 4.71 -8.25
CA HIS A 369 -6.05 4.12 -7.49
C HIS A 369 -6.10 4.55 -6.01
N CYS A 370 -5.17 5.37 -5.55
CA CYS A 370 -5.10 5.87 -4.16
C CYS A 370 -4.81 4.80 -3.11
N GLY A 371 -4.37 3.59 -3.47
CA GLY A 371 -3.83 2.66 -2.48
C GLY A 371 -2.62 3.28 -1.79
N TRP A 372 -2.49 3.08 -0.47
CA TRP A 372 -1.63 3.92 0.35
C TRP A 372 -0.16 3.98 -0.10
N ASN A 373 0.42 2.87 -0.55
CA ASN A 373 1.79 2.87 -1.09
C ASN A 373 1.96 3.83 -2.27
N SER A 374 1.01 3.82 -3.22
CA SER A 374 1.08 4.69 -4.40
C SER A 374 0.88 6.16 -4.03
N THR A 375 -0.08 6.43 -3.14
CA THR A 375 -0.32 7.77 -2.59
C THR A 375 0.96 8.31 -1.93
N LEU A 376 1.58 7.52 -1.07
CA LEU A 376 2.78 7.92 -0.33
C LEU A 376 4.01 8.07 -1.24
N GLU A 377 4.17 7.21 -2.26
CA GLU A 377 5.23 7.33 -3.27
C GLU A 377 5.09 8.59 -4.13
N GLY A 378 3.87 8.95 -4.53
CA GLY A 378 3.59 10.19 -5.25
C GLY A 378 3.89 11.43 -4.39
N ILE A 379 3.45 11.42 -3.13
CA ILE A 379 3.74 12.48 -2.14
C ILE A 379 5.25 12.61 -1.92
N ALA A 380 5.95 11.50 -1.66
CA ALA A 380 7.39 11.48 -1.42
C ALA A 380 8.20 11.91 -2.66
N SER A 381 7.64 11.77 -3.86
CA SER A 381 8.22 12.24 -5.11
C SER A 381 7.87 13.70 -5.43
N GLY A 382 6.92 14.28 -4.70
CA GLY A 382 6.46 15.66 -4.87
C GLY A 382 5.58 15.86 -6.10
N VAL A 383 4.87 14.81 -6.49
CA VAL A 383 4.03 14.75 -7.69
C VAL A 383 2.56 14.90 -7.28
N PRO A 384 1.80 15.87 -7.82
CA PRO A 384 0.36 15.96 -7.64
C PRO A 384 -0.37 14.67 -8.06
N LEU A 385 -1.43 14.32 -7.33
CA LEU A 385 -2.17 13.09 -7.56
C LEU A 385 -3.44 13.36 -8.38
N LEU A 386 -3.77 12.49 -9.33
CA LEU A 386 -5.13 12.34 -9.83
C LEU A 386 -5.73 11.10 -9.20
N THR A 387 -6.80 11.28 -8.43
CA THR A 387 -7.36 10.23 -7.59
C THR A 387 -8.47 9.49 -8.33
N LEU A 388 -8.31 8.18 -8.47
CA LEU A 388 -9.25 7.27 -9.11
C LEU A 388 -9.46 6.04 -8.21
N PRO A 389 -10.03 6.21 -6.99
CA PRO A 389 -10.19 5.12 -6.03
C PRO A 389 -11.13 4.02 -6.53
N LEU A 390 -10.90 2.79 -6.08
CA LEU A 390 -11.62 1.61 -6.57
C LEU A 390 -12.17 0.74 -5.44
N PHE A 391 -11.40 0.42 -4.41
CA PHE A 391 -11.83 -0.48 -3.33
C PHE A 391 -11.01 -0.22 -2.05
N ALA A 392 -11.24 -1.01 -0.98
CA ALA A 392 -10.52 -0.89 0.29
C ALA A 392 -10.51 0.56 0.82
N GLU A 393 -9.45 1.01 1.46
CA GLU A 393 -9.37 2.33 2.08
C GLU A 393 -9.16 3.48 1.06
N GLN A 394 -9.14 3.18 -0.24
CA GLN A 394 -8.70 4.10 -1.29
C GLN A 394 -9.54 5.38 -1.36
N PHE A 395 -10.85 5.29 -1.10
CA PHE A 395 -11.72 6.47 -1.06
C PHE A 395 -11.38 7.39 0.13
N LEU A 396 -10.98 6.82 1.28
CA LEU A 396 -10.47 7.62 2.40
C LEU A 396 -9.12 8.27 2.05
N ASN A 397 -8.22 7.51 1.42
CA ASN A 397 -6.94 8.06 0.96
C ASN A 397 -7.13 9.20 -0.07
N GLU A 398 -8.15 9.12 -0.93
CA GLU A 398 -8.55 10.23 -1.81
C GLU A 398 -8.92 11.48 -0.99
N LYS A 399 -9.73 11.35 0.06
CA LYS A 399 -10.11 12.50 0.92
C LYS A 399 -8.89 13.12 1.60
N LEU A 400 -7.96 12.31 2.10
CA LEU A 400 -6.70 12.82 2.64
C LEU A 400 -5.93 13.61 1.57
N ALA A 401 -5.75 13.05 0.37
CA ALA A 401 -4.98 13.70 -0.70
C ALA A 401 -5.62 14.99 -1.23
N VAL A 402 -6.95 15.00 -1.39
CA VAL A 402 -7.72 16.09 -2.03
C VAL A 402 -8.14 17.14 -1.01
N ASN A 403 -8.77 16.74 0.10
CA ASN A 403 -9.41 17.66 1.03
C ASN A 403 -8.45 18.19 2.10
N VAL A 404 -7.61 17.32 2.65
CA VAL A 404 -6.70 17.65 3.75
C VAL A 404 -5.37 18.20 3.23
N LEU A 405 -4.63 17.38 2.47
CA LEU A 405 -3.31 17.73 1.95
C LEU A 405 -3.38 18.69 0.75
N LYS A 406 -4.50 18.69 0.03
CA LYS A 406 -4.75 19.52 -1.16
C LYS A 406 -3.66 19.33 -2.22
N VAL A 407 -3.18 18.10 -2.38
CA VAL A 407 -2.21 17.70 -3.42
C VAL A 407 -2.85 16.87 -4.53
N GLY A 408 -4.12 16.46 -4.35
CA GLY A 408 -4.89 15.69 -5.31
C GLY A 408 -5.85 16.51 -6.18
N VAL A 409 -6.28 15.90 -7.29
CA VAL A 409 -7.44 16.25 -8.10
C VAL A 409 -8.29 15.00 -8.25
N ARG A 410 -9.59 15.12 -7.97
CA ARG A 410 -10.52 14.01 -8.08
C ARG A 410 -10.91 13.75 -9.53
N VAL A 411 -10.80 12.51 -9.98
CA VAL A 411 -11.27 12.09 -11.31
C VAL A 411 -12.78 11.86 -11.32
N GLY A 412 -13.32 11.37 -10.19
CA GLY A 412 -14.78 11.31 -9.95
C GLY A 412 -15.37 9.91 -9.84
N MET A 413 -14.60 8.92 -9.41
CA MET A 413 -15.15 7.63 -8.99
C MET A 413 -16.01 7.83 -7.73
N GLU A 414 -17.26 7.39 -7.76
CA GLU A 414 -18.22 7.57 -6.65
C GLU A 414 -18.52 6.24 -5.95
N SER A 415 -18.55 5.14 -6.69
CA SER A 415 -18.92 3.82 -6.16
C SER A 415 -17.75 2.86 -6.19
N PRO A 416 -17.48 2.13 -5.08
CA PRO A 416 -16.46 1.09 -5.09
C PRO A 416 -16.75 -0.02 -6.09
N ILE A 417 -15.67 -0.61 -6.59
CA ILE A 417 -15.71 -1.84 -7.37
C ILE A 417 -15.72 -3.00 -6.39
N VAL A 418 -16.74 -3.85 -6.51
CA VAL A 418 -16.90 -5.04 -5.67
C VAL A 418 -16.11 -6.18 -6.28
N PHE A 419 -15.36 -6.87 -5.42
CA PHE A 419 -14.58 -8.05 -5.79
C PHE A 419 -15.48 -9.16 -6.34
N GLY A 420 -15.16 -9.66 -7.54
CA GLY A 420 -15.94 -10.67 -8.27
C GLY A 420 -17.07 -10.08 -9.14
N GLU A 421 -17.37 -8.78 -8.99
CA GLU A 421 -18.43 -8.08 -9.73
C GLU A 421 -17.85 -6.90 -10.56
N GLU A 422 -16.55 -6.94 -10.89
CA GLU A 422 -15.86 -5.77 -11.46
C GLU A 422 -16.51 -5.32 -12.76
N GLU A 423 -16.75 -6.24 -13.71
CA GLU A 423 -17.34 -5.90 -15.00
C GLU A 423 -18.80 -5.40 -14.90
N MET A 424 -19.49 -5.63 -13.77
CA MET A 424 -20.85 -5.12 -13.53
C MET A 424 -20.88 -3.62 -13.23
N ALA A 425 -19.76 -3.03 -12.78
CA ALA A 425 -19.72 -1.62 -12.40
C ALA A 425 -19.81 -0.65 -13.60
N GLY A 426 -19.55 -1.13 -14.83
CA GLY A 426 -19.68 -0.35 -16.05
C GLY A 426 -18.81 0.93 -16.09
N VAL A 427 -19.28 1.96 -16.80
CA VAL A 427 -18.63 3.28 -16.84
C VAL A 427 -19.16 4.15 -15.71
N GLN A 428 -18.28 4.61 -14.82
CA GLN A 428 -18.60 5.59 -13.78
C GLN A 428 -18.10 7.00 -14.14
N VAL A 429 -16.97 7.10 -14.86
CA VAL A 429 -16.35 8.36 -15.24
C VAL A 429 -16.14 8.40 -16.74
N SER A 430 -16.73 9.40 -17.40
CA SER A 430 -16.55 9.62 -18.83
C SER A 430 -15.17 10.17 -19.17
N ARG A 431 -14.75 9.94 -20.41
CA ARG A 431 -13.55 10.47 -21.04
C ARG A 431 -13.38 11.96 -20.79
N ASP A 432 -14.45 12.73 -20.98
CA ASP A 432 -14.39 14.18 -20.90
C ASP A 432 -14.11 14.66 -19.45
N LYS A 433 -14.63 13.94 -18.44
CA LYS A 433 -14.30 14.20 -17.03
C LYS A 433 -12.83 13.85 -16.73
N ILE A 434 -12.34 12.73 -17.27
CA ILE A 434 -10.92 12.35 -17.12
C ILE A 434 -10.01 13.40 -17.75
N VAL A 435 -10.30 13.87 -18.97
CA VAL A 435 -9.56 14.94 -19.64
C VAL A 435 -9.58 16.23 -18.81
N ALA A 436 -10.74 16.61 -18.27
CA ALA A 436 -10.85 17.80 -17.43
C ALA A 436 -9.99 17.68 -16.15
N ALA A 437 -10.00 16.53 -15.49
CA ALA A 437 -9.15 16.29 -14.32
C ALA A 437 -7.65 16.32 -14.66
N VAL A 438 -7.26 15.78 -15.82
CA VAL A 438 -5.89 15.88 -16.35
C VAL A 438 -5.51 17.34 -16.57
N GLU A 439 -6.34 18.14 -17.24
CA GLU A 439 -6.06 19.55 -17.45
C GLU A 439 -6.00 20.34 -16.14
N GLU A 440 -6.85 20.04 -15.16
CA GLU A 440 -6.81 20.68 -13.84
C GLU A 440 -5.51 20.34 -13.08
N ALA A 441 -5.05 19.09 -13.14
CA ALA A 441 -3.82 18.65 -12.47
C ALA A 441 -2.59 19.37 -13.02
N PHE A 442 -2.51 19.54 -14.35
CA PHE A 442 -1.42 20.25 -15.04
C PHE A 442 -1.64 21.77 -15.16
N GLY A 443 -2.83 22.27 -14.81
CA GLY A 443 -3.23 23.65 -15.00
C GLY A 443 -2.24 24.67 -14.41
N GLY A 444 -2.06 25.78 -15.12
CA GLY A 444 -1.24 26.92 -14.70
C GLY A 444 -1.97 27.93 -13.80
N GLY A 445 -3.22 27.66 -13.43
CA GLY A 445 -3.97 28.52 -12.52
C GLY A 445 -3.41 28.50 -11.09
N ARG A 446 -3.79 29.50 -10.28
CA ARG A 446 -3.36 29.66 -8.89
C ARG A 446 -3.45 28.38 -8.07
N GLU A 447 -4.52 27.62 -8.23
CA GLU A 447 -4.70 26.37 -7.46
C GLU A 447 -3.73 25.27 -7.90
N GLY A 448 -3.47 25.12 -9.21
CA GLY A 448 -2.48 24.18 -9.72
C GLY A 448 -1.06 24.48 -9.25
N GLU A 449 -0.68 25.76 -9.20
CA GLU A 449 0.61 26.19 -8.64
C GLU A 449 0.73 25.89 -7.15
N MET A 450 -0.33 26.20 -6.38
CA MET A 450 -0.37 25.92 -4.95
C MET A 450 -0.32 24.42 -4.65
N ARG A 451 -1.00 23.59 -5.46
CA ARG A 451 -0.93 22.12 -5.39
C ARG A 451 0.49 21.60 -5.58
N ARG A 452 1.18 22.07 -6.63
CA ARG A 452 2.60 21.72 -6.87
C ARG A 452 3.52 22.20 -5.76
N LYS A 453 3.27 23.38 -5.18
CA LYS A 453 4.03 23.91 -4.04
C LYS A 453 3.86 23.04 -2.80
N ARG A 454 2.62 22.62 -2.48
CA ARG A 454 2.32 21.70 -1.37
C ARG A 454 2.96 20.33 -1.58
N ALA A 455 2.83 19.75 -2.78
CA ALA A 455 3.46 18.48 -3.11
C ALA A 455 4.99 18.51 -2.92
N LYS A 456 5.66 19.57 -3.40
CA LYS A 456 7.11 19.78 -3.18
C LYS A 456 7.45 19.91 -1.69
N ALA A 457 6.67 20.65 -0.91
CA ALA A 457 6.90 20.81 0.52
C ALA A 457 6.78 19.48 1.27
N LEU A 458 5.77 18.66 0.92
CA LEU A 458 5.60 17.32 1.49
C LEU A 458 6.72 16.36 1.10
N ARG A 459 7.23 16.41 -0.14
CA ARG A 459 8.43 15.66 -0.54
C ARG A 459 9.63 15.98 0.35
N GLU A 460 9.89 17.26 0.61
CA GLU A 460 11.01 17.65 1.45
C GLU A 460 10.78 17.27 2.92
N ALA A 461 9.54 17.31 3.41
CA ALA A 461 9.20 16.80 4.74
C ALA A 461 9.40 15.27 4.84
N ALA A 462 8.92 14.51 3.85
CA ALA A 462 9.10 13.06 3.78
C ALA A 462 10.58 12.64 3.80
N ARG A 463 11.44 13.38 3.08
CA ARG A 463 12.90 13.16 3.08
C ARG A 463 13.50 13.42 4.46
N ARG A 464 13.19 14.57 5.07
CA ARG A 464 13.67 14.90 6.42
C ARG A 464 13.20 13.90 7.47
N ALA A 465 11.98 13.39 7.36
CA ALA A 465 11.43 12.42 8.32
C ALA A 465 12.26 11.13 8.42
N VAL A 466 12.80 10.65 7.29
CA VAL A 466 13.58 9.40 7.23
C VAL A 466 15.09 9.59 7.39
N GLU A 467 15.58 10.82 7.26
CA GLU A 467 16.98 11.18 7.52
C GLU A 467 17.34 11.07 9.01
N GLU A 468 18.64 11.01 9.33
CA GLU A 468 19.10 10.93 10.71
C GLU A 468 18.57 12.11 11.54
N GLY A 469 17.93 11.81 12.67
CA GLY A 469 17.26 12.80 13.52
C GLY A 469 15.84 13.20 13.08
N GLY A 470 15.36 12.70 11.93
CA GLY A 470 13.98 12.87 11.48
C GLY A 470 12.94 12.10 12.31
N SER A 471 11.68 12.50 12.20
CA SER A 471 10.56 11.92 12.95
C SER A 471 10.46 10.40 12.81
N SER A 472 10.41 9.89 11.57
CA SER A 472 10.35 8.47 11.27
C SER A 472 11.63 7.71 11.63
N HIS A 473 12.79 8.35 11.47
CA HIS A 473 14.07 7.79 11.90
C HIS A 473 14.09 7.55 13.41
N LEU A 474 13.64 8.54 14.20
CA LEU A 474 13.54 8.47 15.65
C LEU A 474 12.48 7.45 16.10
N ASN A 475 11.31 7.44 15.46
CA ASN A 475 10.25 6.46 15.76
C ASN A 475 10.69 5.02 15.49
N MET A 476 11.50 4.78 14.46
CA MET A 476 12.11 3.46 14.21
C MET A 476 13.08 3.07 15.34
N ALA A 477 13.90 4.00 15.84
CA ALA A 477 14.78 3.73 16.98
C ALA A 477 13.97 3.46 18.26
N LYS A 478 12.88 4.21 18.47
CA LYS A 478 11.98 4.05 19.60
C LYS A 478 11.26 2.70 19.57
N LEU A 479 10.76 2.27 18.41
CA LEU A 479 10.22 0.92 18.20
C LEU A 479 11.19 -0.18 18.66
N ILE A 480 12.46 -0.09 18.23
CA ILE A 480 13.49 -1.09 18.60
C ILE A 480 13.75 -1.08 20.11
N GLN A 481 13.79 0.11 20.71
CA GLN A 481 13.95 0.25 22.16
C GLN A 481 12.77 -0.35 22.93
N ASP A 482 11.54 -0.01 22.55
CA ASP A 482 10.30 -0.45 23.21
C ASP A 482 10.19 -1.99 23.19
N VAL A 483 10.44 -2.60 22.03
CA VAL A 483 10.50 -4.07 21.90
C VAL A 483 11.62 -4.66 22.77
N GLY A 484 12.78 -4.01 22.83
CA GLY A 484 13.90 -4.47 23.65
C GLY A 484 13.60 -4.42 25.16
N GLU A 485 12.83 -3.44 25.61
CA GLU A 485 12.35 -3.32 26.99
C GLU A 485 11.26 -4.35 27.29
N GLU A 486 10.27 -4.51 26.39
CA GLU A 486 9.20 -5.51 26.52
C GLU A 486 9.73 -6.94 26.57
N THR A 487 10.69 -7.26 25.70
CA THR A 487 11.32 -8.59 25.67
C THR A 487 12.01 -8.92 27.00
N LYS A 488 12.58 -7.91 27.68
CA LYS A 488 13.20 -8.11 29.01
C LYS A 488 12.12 -8.29 30.08
N ALA A 489 11.03 -7.53 30.01
CA ALA A 489 9.91 -7.64 30.93
C ALA A 489 9.26 -9.03 30.86
N LEU A 490 8.93 -9.51 29.67
CA LEU A 490 8.31 -10.83 29.46
C LEU A 490 9.20 -11.98 29.95
N LYS A 491 10.52 -11.91 29.74
CA LYS A 491 11.49 -12.89 30.26
C LYS A 491 11.64 -12.87 31.78
N SER A 492 11.34 -11.75 32.43
CA SER A 492 11.39 -11.64 33.90
C SER A 492 10.11 -12.13 34.58
N SER A 493 9.00 -12.21 33.84
CA SER A 493 7.69 -12.66 34.32
C SER A 493 7.38 -14.14 34.03
N ALA A 494 8.14 -14.78 33.14
CA ALA A 494 8.06 -16.21 32.81
C ALA A 494 9.06 -17.01 33.63
#